data_AF-A0A914CUN6-F1
#
_entry.id   AF-A0A914CUN6-F1
#
_cell.length_a   1.000
_cell.length_b   1.000
_cell.length_c   1.000
_cell.angle_alpha   90.00
_cell.angle_beta   90.00
_cell.angle_gamma   90.00
#
_symmetry.space_group_name_H-M   'P 1'
#
loop_
_entity.id
_entity.type
_entity.pdbx_description
1 polymer ?
#
loop_
_entity_poly.entity_id
_entity_poly.type
_entity_poly.pdbx_seq_one_letter_code
_entity_poly.pdbx_strand_id
1 'polypeptide(L)'
;MAIKLKTEYLSTNRGIIKIIQIVIGIILSMMVCRYWEGGRGICFNDFRTGYMGALNYIVLILNVMWFILNLINIKNWKIERIYAIICTVLFFVALGLLIYYFVAQHYDAAYNIIGMILVGVIAGLFLWDVKILQGESSN
;
A
#
# COMPACT_ATOMS: atom_id res chain seq x y z
N MET A 1 16.03 25.82 -14.50
CA MET A 1 14.59 25.68 -14.20
C MET A 1 14.48 25.44 -12.70
N ALA A 2 14.05 26.44 -11.91
CA ALA A 2 13.95 26.28 -10.46
C ALA A 2 12.76 25.34 -10.15
N ILE A 3 13.04 24.22 -9.50
CA ILE A 3 12.00 23.30 -9.02
C ILE A 3 11.27 23.98 -7.87
N LYS A 4 10.05 24.47 -8.13
CA LYS A 4 9.19 25.07 -7.10
C LYS A 4 8.41 23.94 -6.42
N LEU A 5 8.68 23.71 -5.13
CA LEU A 5 7.91 22.74 -4.34
C LEU A 5 6.45 23.21 -4.20
N LYS A 6 5.52 22.31 -4.50
CA LYS A 6 4.09 22.54 -4.29
C LYS A 6 3.68 22.05 -2.90
N THR A 7 3.94 22.86 -1.89
CA THR A 7 3.58 22.56 -0.48
C THR A 7 2.06 22.39 -0.28
N GLU A 8 1.23 23.02 -1.11
CA GLU A 8 -0.22 22.84 -1.13
C GLU A 8 -0.64 21.38 -1.34
N TYR A 9 0.17 20.57 -2.03
CA TYR A 9 -0.13 19.15 -2.25
C TYR A 9 -0.23 18.39 -0.93
N LEU A 10 0.58 18.76 0.08
CA LEU A 10 0.55 18.12 1.40
C LEU A 10 -0.77 18.34 2.15
N SER A 11 -1.51 19.40 1.82
CA SER A 11 -2.81 19.70 2.43
C SER A 11 -4.00 19.11 1.65
N THR A 12 -3.77 18.50 0.48
CA THR A 12 -4.85 17.85 -0.30
C THR A 12 -5.16 16.46 0.24
N ASN A 13 -6.41 16.03 0.13
CA ASN A 13 -6.85 14.69 0.55
C ASN A 13 -5.98 13.61 -0.11
N ARG A 14 -5.62 13.80 -1.38
CA ARG A 14 -4.72 12.88 -2.10
C ARG A 14 -3.29 12.87 -1.57
N GLY A 15 -2.74 14.03 -1.21
CA GLY A 15 -1.42 14.11 -0.57
C GLY A 15 -1.42 13.34 0.75
N ILE A 16 -2.45 13.54 1.57
CA ILE A 16 -2.63 12.83 2.84
C ILE A 16 -2.78 11.32 2.62
N ILE A 17 -3.61 10.89 1.66
CA ILE A 17 -3.78 9.46 1.33
C ILE A 17 -2.44 8.83 0.93
N LYS A 18 -1.63 9.51 0.11
CA LYS A 18 -0.30 8.99 -0.29
C LYS A 18 0.65 8.87 0.90
N ILE A 19 0.65 9.83 1.82
CA ILE A 19 1.44 9.76 3.06
C ILE A 19 1.00 8.56 3.91
N ILE A 20 -0.32 8.38 4.11
CA ILE A 20 -0.86 7.25 4.87
C ILE A 20 -0.48 5.91 4.20
N GLN A 21 -0.60 5.80 2.88
CA GLN A 21 -0.17 4.61 2.13
C GLN A 21 1.31 4.29 2.36
N ILE A 22 2.19 5.30 2.39
CA ILE A 22 3.62 5.12 2.64
C ILE A 22 3.86 4.67 4.09
N VAL A 23 3.24 5.33 5.07
CA VAL A 23 3.41 4.98 6.49
C VAL A 23 2.93 3.56 6.78
N ILE A 24 1.74 3.19 6.32
CA ILE A 24 1.23 1.82 6.51
C ILE A 24 2.11 0.81 5.74
N GLY A 25 2.58 1.16 4.53
CA GLY A 25 3.49 0.30 3.77
C GLY A 25 4.79 0.01 4.52
N ILE A 26 5.36 1.00 5.20
CA ILE A 26 6.56 0.81 6.05
C ILE A 26 6.24 -0.12 7.23
N ILE A 27 5.12 0.09 7.91
CA ILE A 27 4.70 -0.74 9.05
C ILE A 27 4.50 -2.20 8.60
N LEU A 28 3.84 -2.41 7.46
CA LEU A 28 3.64 -3.75 6.90
C LEU A 28 4.98 -4.43 6.58
N SER A 29 5.93 -3.72 5.96
CA SER A 29 7.25 -4.29 5.68
C SER A 29 7.97 -4.73 6.96
N MET A 30 7.86 -3.95 8.04
CA MET A 30 8.42 -4.33 9.35
C MET A 30 7.73 -5.57 9.95
N MET A 31 6.41 -5.67 9.81
CA MET A 31 5.63 -6.78 10.36
C MET A 31 5.88 -8.09 9.60
N VAL A 32 5.87 -8.05 8.27
CA VAL A 32 6.01 -9.23 7.41
C VAL A 32 7.41 -9.84 7.56
N CYS A 33 8.45 -9.01 7.72
CA CYS A 33 9.81 -9.51 7.85
C CYS A 33 10.22 -9.94 9.26
N ARG A 34 9.42 -9.64 10.30
CA ARG A 34 9.82 -9.92 11.69
C ARG A 34 8.86 -10.82 12.46
N TYR A 35 7.56 -10.79 12.20
CA TYR A 35 6.57 -11.35 13.12
C TYR A 35 5.63 -12.42 12.54
N TRP A 36 5.63 -12.64 11.22
CA TRP A 36 4.65 -13.54 10.59
C TRP A 36 4.82 -15.03 10.97
N GLU A 37 6.03 -15.45 11.37
CA GLU A 37 6.32 -16.81 11.87
C GLU A 37 7.06 -16.77 13.22
N GLY A 38 6.50 -16.06 14.21
CA GLY A 38 6.98 -16.14 15.60
C GLY A 38 8.43 -15.66 15.81
N GLY A 39 8.90 -14.68 15.02
CA GLY A 39 10.22 -14.08 15.17
C GLY A 39 11.30 -14.61 14.23
N ARG A 40 11.00 -15.62 13.40
CA ARG A 40 11.91 -16.07 12.33
C ARG A 40 11.57 -15.25 11.08
N GLY A 41 12.50 -14.42 10.61
CA GLY A 41 12.27 -13.49 9.51
C GLY A 41 12.13 -14.21 8.17
N ILE A 42 10.92 -14.66 7.86
CA ILE A 42 10.60 -15.58 6.75
C ILE A 42 9.80 -14.84 5.66
N CYS A 43 10.21 -13.59 5.41
CA CYS A 43 9.55 -12.62 4.50
C CYS A 43 9.34 -13.14 3.06
N PHE A 44 10.05 -14.20 2.64
CA PHE A 44 10.05 -14.74 1.27
C PHE A 44 9.99 -16.28 1.17
N ASN A 45 9.83 -17.00 2.28
CA ASN A 45 9.96 -18.45 2.25
C ASN A 45 8.65 -19.15 1.84
N ASP A 46 7.52 -18.50 2.10
CA ASP A 46 6.19 -18.98 1.74
C ASP A 46 5.63 -18.16 0.58
N PHE A 47 5.03 -18.83 -0.42
CA PHE A 47 4.50 -18.15 -1.61
C PHE A 47 3.48 -17.07 -1.27
N ARG A 48 2.68 -17.30 -0.22
CA ARG A 48 1.54 -16.43 0.15
C ARG A 48 2.03 -15.15 0.85
N THR A 49 2.91 -15.29 1.83
CA THR A 49 3.52 -14.18 2.58
C THR A 49 4.55 -13.45 1.73
N GLY A 50 5.29 -14.18 0.90
CA GLY A 50 6.24 -13.65 -0.07
C GLY A 50 5.57 -12.81 -1.16
N TYR A 51 4.42 -13.22 -1.69
CA TYR A 51 3.66 -12.40 -2.64
C TYR A 51 3.28 -11.04 -2.03
N MET A 52 2.68 -11.07 -0.84
CA MET A 52 2.25 -9.84 -0.15
C MET A 52 3.44 -8.96 0.23
N GLY A 53 4.52 -9.53 0.75
CA GLY A 53 5.75 -8.80 1.09
C GLY A 53 6.38 -8.14 -0.13
N ALA A 54 6.59 -8.89 -1.22
CA ALA A 54 7.16 -8.37 -2.45
C ALA A 54 6.29 -7.26 -3.06
N LEU A 55 4.97 -7.48 -3.14
CA LEU A 55 4.02 -6.48 -3.62
C LEU A 55 4.11 -5.19 -2.79
N ASN A 56 4.09 -5.29 -1.46
CA ASN A 56 4.16 -4.14 -0.57
C ASN A 56 5.47 -3.36 -0.74
N TYR A 57 6.62 -4.04 -0.85
CA TYR A 57 7.90 -3.38 -1.08
C TYR A 57 7.95 -2.62 -2.40
N ILE A 58 7.53 -3.24 -3.49
CA ILE A 58 7.52 -2.61 -4.82
C ILE A 58 6.59 -1.39 -4.81
N VAL A 59 5.39 -1.54 -4.26
CA VAL A 59 4.38 -0.48 -4.22
C VAL A 59 4.79 0.66 -3.28
N LEU A 60 5.46 0.38 -2.17
CA LEU A 60 6.00 1.40 -1.28
C LEU A 60 7.00 2.30 -2.02
N ILE A 61 7.94 1.71 -2.76
CA ILE A 61 8.91 2.47 -3.58
C ILE A 61 8.18 3.33 -4.61
N LEU A 62 7.23 2.75 -5.34
CA LEU A 62 6.45 3.47 -6.35
C LEU A 62 5.62 4.61 -5.74
N ASN A 63 5.01 4.40 -4.57
CA ASN A 63 4.27 5.46 -3.87
C ASN A 63 5.18 6.61 -3.43
N VAL A 64 6.39 6.32 -2.94
CA VAL A 64 7.40 7.35 -2.62
C VAL A 64 7.79 8.13 -3.88
N MET A 65 8.03 7.44 -5.00
CA MET A 65 8.34 8.09 -6.28
C MET A 65 7.21 9.02 -6.74
N TRP A 66 5.96 8.53 -6.74
CA TRP A 66 4.79 9.33 -7.12
C TRP A 66 4.55 10.51 -6.17
N PHE A 67 4.83 10.35 -4.89
CA PHE A 67 4.75 11.44 -3.91
C PHE A 67 5.76 12.55 -4.23
N ILE A 68 7.02 12.20 -4.53
CA ILE A 68 8.06 13.15 -4.92
C ILE A 68 7.70 13.85 -6.25
N LEU A 69 7.23 13.10 -7.25
CA LEU A 69 6.81 13.68 -8.54
C LEU A 69 5.67 14.69 -8.39
N ASN A 70 4.69 14.38 -7.54
CA ASN A 70 3.59 15.30 -7.23
C ASN A 70 4.04 16.55 -6.46
N LEU A 71 5.03 16.43 -5.56
CA LEU A 71 5.62 17.57 -4.85
C LEU A 71 6.37 18.53 -5.80
N ILE A 72 6.99 17.99 -6.85
CA ILE A 72 7.70 18.76 -7.88
C ILE A 72 6.73 19.27 -8.98
N ASN A 73 5.42 19.07 -8.80
CA ASN A 73 4.36 19.49 -9.72
C ASN A 73 4.42 18.83 -11.12
N ILE A 74 5.07 17.67 -11.24
CA ILE A 74 5.06 16.84 -12.46
C ILE A 74 3.90 15.84 -12.32
N LYS A 75 2.73 16.23 -12.81
CA LYS A 75 1.50 15.42 -12.68
C LYS A 75 1.17 14.69 -13.96
N ASN A 76 1.10 13.36 -13.89
CA ASN A 76 0.54 12.55 -14.97
C ASN A 76 -0.65 11.71 -14.47
N TRP A 77 -1.83 12.34 -14.46
CA TRP A 77 -3.07 11.79 -13.94
C TRP A 77 -3.47 10.45 -14.58
N LYS A 78 -3.20 10.25 -15.87
CA LYS A 78 -3.57 9.02 -16.58
C LYS A 78 -2.77 7.81 -16.09
N ILE A 79 -1.45 7.98 -15.95
CA ILE A 79 -0.56 6.90 -15.51
C ILE A 79 -0.82 6.59 -14.02
N GLU A 80 -0.97 7.61 -13.20
CA GLU A 80 -1.27 7.43 -11.77
C GLU A 80 -2.61 6.72 -11.55
N ARG A 81 -3.61 6.99 -12.39
CA ARG A 81 -4.89 6.28 -12.35
C ARG A 81 -4.75 4.80 -12.69
N ILE A 82 -4.02 4.47 -13.75
CA ILE A 82 -3.77 3.07 -14.14
C ILE A 82 -3.00 2.35 -13.02
N TYR A 83 -1.96 2.99 -12.49
CA TYR A 83 -1.20 2.48 -11.36
C TYR A 83 -2.09 2.20 -10.14
N ALA A 84 -2.94 3.17 -9.74
CA ALA A 84 -3.82 3.01 -8.59
C ALA A 84 -4.82 1.85 -8.80
N ILE A 85 -5.40 1.71 -10.00
CA ILE A 85 -6.31 0.60 -10.33
C ILE A 85 -5.59 -0.75 -10.22
N ILE A 86 -4.38 -0.87 -10.79
CA ILE A 86 -3.59 -2.10 -10.73
C ILE A 86 -3.27 -2.44 -9.27
N CYS A 87 -2.83 -1.46 -8.47
CA CYS A 87 -2.56 -1.67 -7.05
C CYS A 87 -3.82 -2.11 -6.29
N THR A 88 -4.98 -1.49 -6.52
CA THR A 88 -6.24 -1.91 -5.91
C THR A 88 -6.49 -3.40 -6.14
N VAL A 89 -6.42 -3.87 -7.39
CA VAL A 89 -6.66 -5.28 -7.74
C VAL A 89 -5.63 -6.20 -7.07
N LEU A 90 -4.34 -5.87 -7.16
CA LEU A 90 -3.28 -6.70 -6.59
C LEU A 90 -3.36 -6.82 -5.07
N PHE A 91 -3.74 -5.76 -4.36
CA PHE A 91 -3.93 -5.78 -2.91
C PHE A 91 -5.20 -6.53 -2.49
N PHE A 92 -6.27 -6.53 -3.29
CA PHE A 92 -7.42 -7.39 -3.04
C PHE A 92 -7.07 -8.87 -3.20
N VAL A 93 -6.26 -9.23 -4.20
CA VAL A 93 -5.73 -10.59 -4.34
C VAL A 93 -4.86 -10.97 -3.14
N ALA A 94 -3.99 -10.06 -2.69
CA ALA A 94 -3.18 -10.27 -1.49
C ALA A 94 -4.05 -10.51 -0.24
N LEU A 95 -5.11 -9.72 -0.07
CA LEU A 95 -6.06 -9.86 1.04
C LEU A 95 -6.75 -11.24 1.02
N GLY A 96 -7.22 -11.69 -0.15
CA GLY A 96 -7.84 -13.01 -0.29
C GLY A 96 -6.89 -14.16 0.05
N LEU A 97 -5.63 -14.08 -0.40
CA LEU A 97 -4.59 -15.07 -0.07
C LEU A 97 -4.27 -15.10 1.43
N LEU A 98 -4.23 -13.94 2.10
CA LEU A 98 -4.00 -13.86 3.54
C LEU A 98 -5.17 -14.43 4.35
N ILE A 99 -6.41 -14.15 3.96
CA ILE A 99 -7.60 -14.74 4.60
C ILE A 99 -7.57 -16.26 4.47
N TYR A 100 -7.27 -16.77 3.28
CA TYR A 100 -7.14 -18.22 3.06
C TYR A 100 -6.05 -18.83 3.94
N TYR A 101 -4.89 -18.17 4.06
CA TYR A 101 -3.81 -18.62 4.94
C TYR A 101 -4.25 -18.68 6.41
N PHE A 102 -4.94 -17.64 6.87
CA PHE A 102 -5.43 -17.54 8.25
C PHE A 102 -6.41 -18.67 8.60
N VAL A 103 -7.37 -18.94 7.72
CA VAL A 103 -8.35 -20.04 7.90
C VAL A 103 -7.68 -21.40 7.85
N ALA A 104 -6.74 -21.61 6.92
CA ALA A 104 -6.13 -22.92 6.68
C ALA A 104 -5.16 -23.37 7.79
N GLN A 105 -4.45 -22.45 8.43
CA GLN A 105 -3.44 -22.84 9.42
C GLN A 105 -3.87 -22.71 10.89
N HIS A 106 -5.09 -22.25 11.21
CA HIS A 106 -5.57 -22.07 12.60
C HIS A 106 -4.56 -21.31 13.51
N TYR A 107 -3.83 -20.33 12.96
CA TYR A 107 -2.83 -19.56 13.72
C TYR A 107 -3.46 -18.34 14.40
N ASP A 108 -3.69 -18.43 15.70
CA ASP A 108 -4.13 -17.33 16.56
C ASP A 108 -2.97 -16.41 16.99
N ALA A 109 -2.20 -15.90 16.03
CA ALA A 109 -1.22 -14.86 16.30
C ALA A 109 -1.86 -13.48 16.06
N ALA A 110 -2.01 -12.68 17.13
CA ALA A 110 -2.56 -11.32 17.05
C ALA A 110 -1.90 -10.45 15.95
N TYR A 111 -0.60 -10.68 15.69
CA TYR A 111 0.14 -10.00 14.62
C TYR A 111 -0.39 -10.27 13.21
N ASN A 112 -0.88 -11.50 12.92
CA ASN A 112 -1.43 -11.85 11.62
C ASN A 112 -2.78 -11.16 11.37
N ILE A 113 -3.58 -11.01 12.44
CA ILE A 113 -4.86 -10.27 12.39
C ILE A 113 -4.60 -8.79 12.09
N ILE A 114 -3.67 -8.17 12.81
CA ILE A 114 -3.28 -6.77 12.58
C ILE A 114 -2.76 -6.59 11.14
N GLY A 115 -1.92 -7.51 10.66
CA GLY A 115 -1.41 -7.49 9.29
C GLY A 115 -2.52 -7.56 8.23
N MET A 116 -3.51 -8.46 8.40
CA MET A 116 -4.67 -8.53 7.51
C MET A 116 -5.49 -7.23 7.50
N ILE A 117 -5.74 -6.65 8.67
CA ILE A 117 -6.48 -5.38 8.77
C ILE A 117 -5.72 -4.27 8.03
N LEU A 118 -4.41 -4.16 8.22
CA LEU A 118 -3.60 -3.14 7.55
C LEU A 118 -3.57 -3.33 6.03
N VAL A 119 -3.52 -4.57 5.53
CA VAL A 119 -3.65 -4.87 4.09
C VAL A 119 -5.02 -4.46 3.56
N GLY A 120 -6.08 -4.74 4.31
CA GLY A 120 -7.44 -4.30 3.97
C GLY A 120 -7.57 -2.77 3.91
N VAL A 121 -6.98 -2.07 4.88
CA VAL A 121 -6.94 -0.60 4.91
C VAL A 121 -6.16 -0.06 3.70
N ILE A 122 -5.01 -0.64 3.35
CA ILE A 122 -4.27 -0.23 2.15
C ILE A 122 -5.07 -0.47 0.86
N ALA A 123 -5.74 -1.62 0.73
CA ALA A 123 -6.59 -1.89 -0.42
C ALA A 123 -7.71 -0.84 -0.54
N GLY A 124 -8.33 -0.48 0.59
CA GLY A 124 -9.33 0.59 0.68
C GLY A 124 -8.77 1.97 0.32
N LEU A 125 -7.57 2.31 0.78
CA LEU A 125 -6.90 3.57 0.44
C LEU A 125 -6.57 3.65 -1.06
N PHE A 126 -6.17 2.55 -1.69
CA PHE A 126 -5.98 2.52 -3.14
C PHE A 126 -7.29 2.70 -3.89
N LEU A 127 -8.37 2.04 -3.45
CA LEU A 127 -9.70 2.25 -4.01
C LEU A 127 -10.13 3.73 -3.88
N TRP A 128 -9.87 4.36 -2.74
CA TRP A 128 -10.17 5.78 -2.54
C TRP A 128 -9.35 6.68 -3.46
N ASP A 129 -8.05 6.43 -3.60
CA ASP A 129 -7.18 7.16 -4.54
C ASP A 129 -7.69 7.03 -5.99
N VAL A 130 -8.17 5.84 -6.40
CA VAL A 130 -8.84 5.64 -7.69
C VAL A 130 -10.09 6.52 -7.82
N LYS A 131 -10.96 6.57 -6.79
CA LYS A 131 -12.18 7.40 -6.84
C LYS A 131 -11.87 8.89 -6.98
N ILE A 132 -10.85 9.39 -6.28
CA ILE A 132 -10.38 10.79 -6.44
C ILE A 132 -9.85 11.01 -7.86
N LEU A 133 -9.07 10.07 -8.39
CA LEU A 133 -8.52 10.11 -9.75
C LEU A 133 -9.59 10.02 -10.85
N GLN A 134 -10.77 9.51 -10.53
CA GLN A 134 -11.93 9.44 -11.41
C GLN A 134 -12.82 10.69 -11.32
N GLY A 135 -12.58 11.56 -10.34
CA GLY A 135 -13.41 12.73 -10.07
C GLY A 135 -14.70 12.41 -9.30
N GLU A 136 -14.82 11.19 -8.76
CA GLU A 136 -16.00 10.75 -7.97
C GLU A 136 -15.93 11.20 -6.50
N SER A 137 -14.75 11.63 -6.03
CA SER A 137 -14.52 12.05 -4.64
C SER A 137 -13.71 13.34 -4.60
N SER A 138 -13.99 14.19 -3.60
CA SER A 138 -13.32 15.47 -3.44
C SER A 138 -11.86 15.30 -3.04
N ASN A 139 -11.02 16.09 -3.70
CA ASN A 139 -9.59 16.16 -3.42
C ASN A 139 -9.27 17.19 -2.34
#